data_AF-A0A5C4VJM5-F1
#
_entry.id   AF-A0A5C4VJM5-F1
#
_cell.length_a   1.000
_cell.length_b   1.000
_cell.length_c   1.000
_cell.angle_alpha   90.00
_cell.angle_beta   90.00
_cell.angle_gamma   90.00
#
_symmetry.space_group_name_H-M   'P 1'
#
loop_
_entity.id
_entity.type
_entity.pdbx_description
1 polymer ?
#
loop_
_entity_poly.entity_id
_entity_poly.type
_entity_poly.pdbx_seq_one_letter_code
_entity_poly.pdbx_strand_id
1 'polypeptide(L)'
;MGGLRCVDGSYLTVTPVACKDSVGTPYEVTLELHRDGTPYGSVGERCGWLLARLARGVDDAREGRGTARRWADPDDRFPDEEPNSELFSFRYRTRAGLVGGGELRCQLRTIPVWQAARGEWRLTRRAYVEAWGMTGVGMRAVLTSAELSVFVRGLVDEAEGCLEGRDLARNPIDGAGTGESR
;
A
#
# COMPACT_ATOMS: atom_id res chain seq x y z
N MET A 1 5.14 9.31 6.03
CA MET A 1 3.96 8.65 6.62
C MET A 1 2.89 8.50 5.56
N GLY A 2 3.03 7.44 4.76
CA GLY A 2 2.00 7.00 3.82
C GLY A 2 0.87 6.34 4.59
N GLY A 3 -0.26 7.02 4.72
CA GLY A 3 -1.48 6.43 5.30
C GLY A 3 -2.71 6.86 4.52
N LEU A 4 -3.72 6.00 4.53
CA LEU A 4 -4.91 6.10 3.72
C LEU A 4 -6.13 6.31 4.59
N ARG A 5 -6.91 7.34 4.29
CA ARG A 5 -8.23 7.52 4.89
C ARG A 5 -9.20 6.53 4.25
N CYS A 6 -9.83 5.70 5.06
CA CYS A 6 -10.78 4.69 4.60
C CYS A 6 -12.21 5.24 4.56
N VAL A 7 -13.05 4.56 3.78
CA VAL A 7 -14.46 4.93 3.55
C VAL A 7 -15.29 4.86 4.83
N ASP A 8 -14.94 3.96 5.76
CA ASP A 8 -15.59 3.85 7.07
C ASP A 8 -15.10 4.91 8.09
N GLY A 9 -14.23 5.83 7.67
CA GLY A 9 -13.65 6.87 8.50
C GLY A 9 -12.40 6.46 9.28
N SER A 10 -11.98 5.19 9.21
CA SER A 10 -10.71 4.75 9.80
C SER A 10 -9.50 5.23 9.00
N TYR A 11 -8.32 5.11 9.59
CA TYR A 11 -7.04 5.44 8.96
C TYR A 11 -6.12 4.22 8.91
N LEU A 12 -5.76 3.80 7.70
CA LEU A 12 -4.81 2.72 7.46
C LEU A 12 -3.40 3.30 7.33
N THR A 13 -2.51 2.95 8.26
CA THR A 13 -1.08 3.23 8.11
C THR A 13 -0.39 1.99 7.56
N VAL A 14 0.45 2.17 6.55
CA VAL A 14 1.26 1.10 5.94
C VAL A 14 2.71 1.49 6.09
N THR A 15 3.50 0.67 6.78
CA THR A 15 4.89 1.00 7.13
C THR A 15 5.82 -0.09 6.60
N PRO A 16 6.80 0.22 5.75
CA PRO A 16 7.87 -0.71 5.42
C PRO A 16 8.73 -1.01 6.64
N VAL A 17 9.03 -2.28 6.87
CA VAL A 17 9.93 -2.73 7.94
C VAL A 17 10.97 -3.66 7.36
N ALA A 18 12.26 -3.39 7.65
CA ALA A 18 13.35 -4.23 7.18
C ALA A 18 13.32 -5.61 7.84
N CYS A 19 13.43 -6.67 7.05
CA CYS A 19 13.85 -7.97 7.57
C CYS A 19 15.37 -8.06 7.52
N LYS A 20 15.95 -8.49 8.63
CA LYS A 20 17.39 -8.57 8.85
C LYS A 20 17.83 -10.03 8.84
N ASP A 21 18.99 -10.30 8.26
CA ASP A 21 19.60 -11.63 8.30
C ASP A 21 20.15 -11.96 9.70
N SER A 22 20.78 -13.13 9.85
CA SER A 22 21.35 -13.56 11.13
C SER A 22 22.48 -12.67 11.66
N VAL A 23 23.05 -11.80 10.83
CA VAL A 23 24.10 -10.84 11.21
C VAL A 23 23.58 -9.40 11.28
N GLY A 24 22.26 -9.20 11.14
CA GLY A 24 21.61 -7.90 11.28
C GLY A 24 21.53 -7.07 9.99
N THR A 25 21.96 -7.60 8.85
CA THR A 25 21.93 -6.87 7.56
C THR A 25 20.51 -6.87 7.00
N PRO A 26 19.92 -5.69 6.70
CA PRO A 26 18.63 -5.63 6.04
C PRO A 26 18.74 -6.14 4.61
N TYR A 27 17.87 -7.08 4.21
CA TYR A 27 17.90 -7.67 2.87
C TYR A 27 16.56 -7.62 2.12
N GLU A 28 15.47 -7.35 2.84
CA GLU A 28 14.13 -7.21 2.28
C GLU A 28 13.25 -6.31 3.17
N VAL A 29 12.06 -5.97 2.67
CA VAL A 29 11.04 -5.27 3.45
C VAL A 29 9.75 -6.07 3.47
N THR A 30 9.08 -6.04 4.62
CA THR A 30 7.66 -6.38 4.81
C THR A 30 6.87 -5.11 5.06
N LEU A 31 5.55 -5.17 4.97
CA LEU A 31 4.66 -4.06 5.25
C LEU A 31 3.86 -4.37 6.52
N GLU A 32 4.04 -3.53 7.54
CA GLU A 32 3.19 -3.52 8.72
C GLU A 32 1.99 -2.62 8.50
N LEU A 33 0.81 -3.15 8.83
CA LEU A 33 -0.47 -2.48 8.70
C LEU A 33 -0.96 -2.10 10.10
N HIS A 34 -1.35 -0.84 10.27
CA HIS A 34 -2.00 -0.35 11.47
C HIS A 34 -3.33 0.32 11.14
N ARG A 35 -4.37 0.01 11.91
CA ARG A 35 -5.68 0.66 11.86
C ARG A 35 -5.79 1.62 13.02
N ASP A 36 -5.89 2.92 12.73
CA ASP A 36 -6.05 3.96 13.76
C ASP A 36 -4.95 3.85 14.85
N GLY A 37 -3.74 3.48 14.45
CA GLY A 37 -2.57 3.26 15.32
C GLY A 37 -2.50 1.86 15.97
N THR A 38 -3.53 1.03 15.86
CA THR A 38 -3.53 -0.34 16.40
C THR A 38 -2.97 -1.34 15.36
N PRO A 39 -2.08 -2.27 15.74
CA PRO A 39 -1.60 -3.30 14.83
C PRO A 39 -2.75 -4.08 14.18
N TYR A 40 -2.68 -4.20 12.85
CA TYR A 40 -3.77 -4.74 12.04
C TYR A 40 -3.32 -5.97 11.23
N GLY A 41 -2.07 -6.01 10.79
CA GLY A 41 -1.48 -7.17 10.12
C GLY A 41 -0.07 -6.91 9.60
N SER A 42 0.56 -7.93 9.04
CA SER A 42 1.85 -7.82 8.34
C SER A 42 1.74 -8.55 7.01
N VAL A 43 2.21 -7.94 5.92
CA VAL A 43 2.03 -8.46 4.55
C VAL A 43 3.27 -8.22 3.70
N GLY A 44 3.37 -8.95 2.58
CA GLY A 44 4.29 -8.58 1.51
C GLY A 44 5.76 -8.88 1.83
N GLU A 45 6.09 -10.14 2.11
CA GLU A 45 7.48 -10.58 2.06
C GLU A 45 8.08 -10.24 0.68
N ARG A 46 9.27 -9.61 0.66
CA ARG A 46 10.01 -9.27 -0.56
C ARG A 46 9.29 -8.29 -1.50
N CYS A 47 8.45 -7.41 -0.95
CA CYS A 47 7.64 -6.50 -1.77
C CYS A 47 8.38 -5.26 -2.30
N GLY A 48 9.60 -4.95 -1.83
CA GLY A 48 10.30 -3.71 -2.20
C GLY A 48 10.44 -3.49 -3.72
N TRP A 49 10.86 -4.52 -4.46
CA TRP A 49 10.93 -4.43 -5.93
C TRP A 49 9.54 -4.25 -6.58
N LEU A 50 8.51 -4.91 -6.06
CA LEU A 50 7.14 -4.77 -6.55
C LEU A 50 6.61 -3.35 -6.32
N LEU A 51 6.91 -2.75 -5.16
CA LEU A 51 6.55 -1.35 -4.85
C LEU A 51 7.24 -0.37 -5.82
N ALA A 52 8.55 -0.52 -6.03
CA ALA A 52 9.30 0.32 -6.96
C ALA A 52 8.78 0.17 -8.40
N ARG A 53 8.47 -1.05 -8.84
CA ARG A 53 7.87 -1.29 -10.15
C ARG A 53 6.48 -0.65 -10.27
N LEU A 54 5.65 -0.77 -9.23
CA LEU A 54 4.32 -0.18 -9.18
C LEU A 54 4.39 1.36 -9.24
N ALA A 55 5.26 1.99 -8.44
CA ALA A 55 5.44 3.44 -8.43
C ALA A 55 5.75 3.97 -9.83
N ARG A 56 6.75 3.38 -10.50
CA ARG A 56 7.12 3.73 -11.88
C ARG A 56 5.96 3.56 -12.84
N GLY A 57 5.25 2.42 -12.76
CA GLY A 57 4.10 2.17 -13.63
C GLY A 57 2.99 3.21 -13.47
N VAL A 58 2.66 3.59 -12.23
CA VAL A 58 1.63 4.61 -11.96
C VAL A 58 2.07 5.97 -12.49
N ASP A 59 3.34 6.33 -12.33
CA ASP A 59 3.88 7.58 -12.83
C ASP A 59 3.86 7.65 -14.36
N ASP A 60 4.34 6.59 -15.02
CA ASP A 60 4.29 6.46 -16.48
C ASP A 60 2.85 6.59 -17.01
N ALA A 61 1.89 5.95 -16.33
CA ALA A 61 0.48 6.03 -16.70
C ALA A 61 -0.03 7.48 -16.57
N ARG A 62 0.31 8.19 -15.48
CA ARG A 62 -0.09 9.59 -15.26
C ARG A 62 0.47 10.54 -16.31
N GLU A 63 1.72 10.33 -16.73
CA GLU A 63 2.35 11.05 -17.85
C GLU A 63 1.63 10.81 -19.19
N GLY A 64 0.68 9.87 -19.25
CA GLY A 64 -0.05 9.53 -20.47
C GLY A 64 0.74 8.59 -21.37
N ARG A 65 1.69 7.82 -20.83
CA ARG A 65 2.37 6.77 -21.60
C ARG A 65 1.45 5.58 -21.82
N GLY A 66 1.71 4.86 -22.90
CA GLY A 66 0.98 3.65 -23.27
C GLY A 66 -0.52 3.90 -23.45
N THR A 67 -1.32 3.02 -22.87
CA THR A 67 -2.77 2.96 -23.04
C THR A 67 -3.54 3.89 -22.10
N ALA A 68 -2.89 4.36 -21.03
CA ALA A 68 -3.48 5.28 -20.07
C ALA A 68 -3.89 6.62 -20.71
N ARG A 69 -3.24 7.03 -21.81
CA ARG A 69 -3.58 8.24 -22.59
C ARG A 69 -5.03 8.33 -23.04
N ARG A 70 -5.75 7.21 -23.11
CA ARG A 70 -7.19 7.18 -23.46
C ARG A 70 -8.04 7.90 -22.40
N TRP A 71 -7.55 7.99 -21.17
CA TRP A 71 -8.20 8.73 -20.08
C TRP A 71 -7.77 10.19 -20.14
N ALA A 72 -8.72 11.06 -20.49
CA ALA A 72 -8.49 12.49 -20.62
C ALA A 72 -7.94 13.10 -19.31
N ASP A 73 -8.54 12.72 -18.18
CA ASP A 73 -8.15 13.18 -16.87
C ASP A 73 -6.96 12.39 -16.32
N PRO A 74 -5.85 13.05 -15.95
CA PRO A 74 -4.69 12.40 -15.34
C PRO A 74 -5.02 11.54 -14.12
N ASP A 75 -6.04 11.90 -13.34
CA ASP A 75 -6.41 11.20 -12.11
C ASP A 75 -7.13 9.86 -12.34
N ASP A 76 -7.58 9.63 -13.58
CA ASP A 76 -8.13 8.35 -14.04
C ASP A 76 -7.09 7.48 -14.77
N ARG A 77 -5.84 7.96 -14.92
CA ARG A 77 -4.77 7.24 -15.60
C ARG A 77 -4.07 6.28 -14.65
N PHE A 78 -4.34 4.99 -14.82
CA PHE A 78 -3.69 3.92 -14.06
C PHE A 78 -2.94 2.96 -14.99
N PRO A 79 -1.96 2.21 -14.45
CA PRO A 79 -1.39 1.06 -15.15
C PRO A 79 -2.49 0.06 -15.50
N ASP A 80 -2.26 -0.71 -16.55
CA ASP A 80 -3.17 -1.77 -17.03
C ASP A 80 -4.48 -1.27 -17.68
N GLU A 81 -4.96 -2.03 -18.66
CA GLU A 81 -6.14 -1.71 -19.47
C GLU A 81 -7.41 -2.40 -19.01
N GLU A 82 -7.27 -3.55 -18.35
CA GLU A 82 -8.42 -4.37 -18.02
C GLU A 82 -9.33 -3.67 -17.01
N PRO A 83 -10.63 -3.59 -17.30
CA PRO A 83 -11.61 -3.16 -16.31
C PRO A 83 -11.52 -4.10 -15.10
N ASN A 84 -11.22 -3.54 -13.94
CA ASN A 84 -11.08 -4.27 -12.68
C ASN A 84 -9.80 -5.10 -12.52
N SER A 85 -8.70 -4.70 -13.18
CA SER A 85 -7.38 -5.29 -12.93
C SER A 85 -6.90 -5.10 -11.49
N GLU A 86 -6.13 -6.09 -11.02
CA GLU A 86 -5.41 -6.02 -9.75
C GLU A 86 -4.03 -5.39 -9.99
N LEU A 87 -3.77 -4.24 -9.37
CA LEU A 87 -2.46 -3.59 -9.46
C LEU A 87 -1.41 -4.28 -8.58
N PHE A 88 -1.85 -4.76 -7.42
CA PHE A 88 -1.03 -5.57 -6.53
C PHE A 88 -1.89 -6.33 -5.52
N SER A 89 -1.36 -7.45 -5.03
CA SER A 89 -1.84 -8.15 -3.83
C SER A 89 -0.63 -8.60 -3.01
N PHE A 90 -0.50 -8.01 -1.82
CA PHE A 90 0.48 -8.39 -0.81
C PHE A 90 -0.22 -9.22 0.26
N ARG A 91 0.26 -10.44 0.50
CA ARG A 91 -0.31 -11.36 1.48
C ARG A 91 0.73 -11.71 2.51
N TYR A 92 0.29 -12.01 3.74
CA TYR A 92 1.13 -12.70 4.70
C TYR A 92 1.43 -14.12 4.22
N ARG A 93 2.70 -14.51 4.25
CA ARG A 93 3.11 -15.90 4.06
C ARG A 93 3.84 -16.32 5.32
N THR A 94 3.35 -17.36 6.00
CA THR A 94 4.19 -18.05 6.99
C THR A 94 5.16 -18.96 6.27
N ARG A 95 6.28 -19.30 6.91
CA ARG A 95 7.23 -20.34 6.46
C ARG A 95 6.55 -21.71 6.20
N ALA A 96 5.34 -21.93 6.74
CA ALA A 96 4.51 -23.13 6.57
C ALA A 96 3.32 -22.96 5.59
N GLY A 97 3.20 -21.82 4.90
CA GLY A 97 2.19 -21.61 3.85
C GLY A 97 0.75 -21.39 4.32
N LEU A 98 0.50 -21.24 5.63
CA LEU A 98 -0.83 -20.88 6.14
C LEU A 98 -1.15 -19.42 5.83
N VAL A 99 -2.11 -19.21 4.93
CA VAL A 99 -2.71 -17.93 4.57
C VAL A 99 -3.63 -17.49 5.71
N GLY A 100 -3.11 -16.72 6.67
CA GLY A 100 -3.89 -16.32 7.85
C GLY A 100 -3.53 -14.99 8.51
N GLY A 101 -2.56 -14.23 8.00
CA GLY A 101 -2.01 -13.04 8.70
C GLY A 101 -2.32 -11.67 8.08
N GLY A 102 -3.10 -11.64 7.01
CA GLY A 102 -3.59 -10.41 6.39
C GLY A 102 -3.29 -10.27 4.90
N GLU A 103 -4.03 -9.39 4.24
CA GLU A 103 -3.88 -9.04 2.81
C GLU A 103 -3.98 -7.53 2.65
N LEU A 104 -3.09 -6.95 1.85
CA LEU A 104 -3.22 -5.60 1.32
C LEU A 104 -3.26 -5.71 -0.21
N ARG A 105 -4.39 -5.34 -0.81
CA ARG A 105 -4.59 -5.43 -2.26
C ARG A 105 -5.06 -4.12 -2.84
N CYS A 106 -4.79 -3.91 -4.12
CA CYS A 106 -5.31 -2.79 -4.86
C CYS A 106 -5.97 -3.26 -6.15
N GLN A 107 -7.27 -3.01 -6.26
CA GLN A 107 -8.05 -3.28 -7.47
C GLN A 107 -8.46 -1.98 -8.13
N LEU A 108 -8.37 -1.91 -9.45
CA LEU A 108 -8.97 -0.81 -10.18
C LEU A 108 -10.47 -1.04 -10.28
N ARG A 109 -11.24 0.03 -10.38
CA ARG A 109 -12.62 -0.04 -10.86
C ARG A 109 -12.92 1.11 -11.77
N THR A 110 -13.64 0.81 -12.83
CA THR A 110 -14.20 1.82 -13.73
C THR A 110 -15.66 2.04 -13.33
N ILE A 111 -16.00 3.27 -12.94
CA ILE A 111 -17.33 3.61 -12.46
C ILE A 111 -17.91 4.79 -13.24
N PRO A 112 -19.18 4.75 -13.64
CA PRO A 112 -19.86 5.91 -14.20
C PRO A 112 -20.17 6.91 -13.10
N VAL A 113 -19.88 8.19 -13.34
CA VAL A 113 -20.16 9.31 -12.44
C VAL A 113 -20.93 10.37 -13.21
N TRP A 114 -22.00 10.87 -12.62
CA TRP A 114 -22.77 11.97 -13.18
C TRP A 114 -22.05 13.29 -12.93
N GLN A 115 -21.77 14.04 -13.99
CA GLN A 115 -21.17 15.37 -13.91
C GLN A 115 -22.26 16.43 -14.01
N ALA A 116 -22.84 16.80 -12.86
CA ALA A 116 -23.97 17.74 -12.81
C ALA A 116 -23.69 19.07 -13.52
N ALA A 117 -22.47 19.60 -13.42
CA ALA A 117 -22.07 20.85 -14.07
C ALA A 117 -22.08 20.78 -15.61
N ARG A 118 -21.98 19.58 -16.19
CA ARG A 118 -21.97 19.36 -17.64
C ARG A 118 -23.22 18.64 -18.15
N GLY A 119 -24.05 18.13 -17.24
CA GLY A 119 -25.23 17.35 -17.60
C GLY A 119 -24.90 16.06 -18.34
N GLU A 120 -23.73 15.46 -18.09
CA GLU A 120 -23.28 14.25 -18.80
C GLU A 120 -22.76 13.17 -17.83
N TRP A 121 -22.89 11.91 -18.26
CA TRP A 121 -22.22 10.78 -17.62
C TRP A 121 -20.77 10.71 -18.08
N ARG A 122 -19.86 10.47 -17.14
CA ARG A 122 -18.45 10.22 -17.44
C ARG A 122 -17.97 8.95 -16.74
N LEU A 123 -17.16 8.16 -17.43
CA LEU A 123 -16.42 7.07 -16.79
C LEU A 123 -15.23 7.63 -16.02
N THR A 124 -15.03 7.16 -14.80
CA THR A 124 -13.85 7.45 -13.98
C THR A 124 -13.19 6.15 -13.55
N ARG A 125 -11.90 6.20 -13.23
CA ARG A 125 -11.18 5.05 -12.66
C ARG A 125 -10.71 5.36 -11.27
N ARG A 126 -10.84 4.42 -10.36
CA ARG A 126 -10.33 4.55 -8.99
C ARG A 126 -9.59 3.30 -8.57
N ALA A 127 -8.53 3.49 -7.79
CA ALA A 127 -7.82 2.43 -7.10
C ALA A 127 -8.48 2.17 -5.74
N TYR A 128 -8.99 0.96 -5.57
CA TYR A 128 -9.59 0.48 -4.33
C TYR A 128 -8.50 -0.28 -3.58
N VAL A 129 -7.88 0.40 -2.62
CA VAL A 129 -6.89 -0.21 -1.72
C VAL A 129 -7.64 -0.82 -0.56
N GLU A 130 -7.57 -2.13 -0.44
CA GLU A 130 -8.29 -2.90 0.57
C GLU A 130 -7.28 -3.63 1.46
N ALA A 131 -7.52 -3.59 2.76
CA ALA A 131 -6.73 -4.31 3.75
C ALA A 131 -7.63 -5.24 4.55
N TRP A 132 -7.14 -6.45 4.81
CA TRP A 132 -7.76 -7.45 5.66
C TRP A 132 -6.76 -7.84 6.73
N GLY A 133 -7.14 -7.63 7.99
CA GLY A 133 -6.35 -8.02 9.16
C GLY A 133 -6.87 -9.30 9.79
N MET A 134 -6.21 -9.75 10.86
CA MET A 134 -6.56 -10.98 11.59
C MET A 134 -7.96 -10.91 12.24
N THR A 135 -8.50 -9.71 12.46
CA THR A 135 -9.79 -9.48 13.11
C THR A 135 -10.99 -9.59 12.17
N GLY A 136 -10.77 -9.75 10.86
CA GLY A 136 -11.84 -9.91 9.85
C GLY A 136 -12.56 -8.63 9.43
N VAL A 137 -12.32 -7.48 10.09
CA VAL A 137 -12.93 -6.19 9.70
C VAL A 137 -12.11 -5.54 8.60
N GLY A 138 -12.47 -5.77 7.34
CA GLY A 138 -11.78 -5.19 6.18
C GLY A 138 -11.85 -3.66 6.14
N MET A 139 -10.77 -3.04 5.67
CA MET A 139 -10.66 -1.60 5.42
C MET A 139 -10.59 -1.33 3.93
N ARG A 140 -11.07 -0.16 3.49
CA ARG A 140 -11.02 0.25 2.09
C ARG A 140 -10.77 1.73 1.96
N ALA A 141 -9.74 2.10 1.22
CA ALA A 141 -9.51 3.45 0.71
C ALA A 141 -9.76 3.48 -0.81
N VAL A 142 -10.22 4.62 -1.32
CA VAL A 142 -10.49 4.84 -2.74
C VAL A 142 -9.65 6.01 -3.20
N LEU A 143 -8.75 5.76 -4.14
CA LEU A 143 -7.72 6.70 -4.56
C LEU A 143 -7.85 7.02 -6.05
N THR A 144 -7.57 8.27 -6.40
CA THR A 144 -7.13 8.70 -7.72
C THR A 144 -5.73 8.15 -8.03
N SER A 145 -5.31 8.23 -9.29
CA SER A 145 -3.93 7.84 -9.63
C SER A 145 -2.89 8.78 -8.98
N ALA A 146 -3.25 10.04 -8.73
CA ALA A 146 -2.38 10.99 -8.03
C ALA A 146 -2.11 10.56 -6.60
N GLU A 147 -3.19 10.26 -5.87
CA GLU A 147 -3.10 9.82 -4.48
C GLU A 147 -2.39 8.48 -4.38
N LEU A 148 -2.65 7.56 -5.32
CA LEU A 148 -1.92 6.29 -5.39
C LEU A 148 -0.42 6.50 -5.67
N SER A 149 -0.05 7.38 -6.61
CA SER A 149 1.35 7.70 -6.91
C SER A 149 2.07 8.24 -5.67
N VAL A 150 1.47 9.21 -4.98
CA VAL A 150 2.02 9.78 -3.75
C VAL A 150 2.18 8.71 -2.67
N PHE A 151 1.16 7.87 -2.48
CA PHE A 151 1.19 6.80 -1.48
C PHE A 151 2.31 5.78 -1.77
N VAL A 152 2.37 5.25 -3.00
CA VAL A 152 3.36 4.20 -3.34
C VAL A 152 4.78 4.76 -3.37
N ARG A 153 4.99 5.98 -3.85
CA ARG A 153 6.31 6.65 -3.76
C ARG A 153 6.77 6.81 -2.32
N GLY A 154 5.88 7.26 -1.43
CA GLY A 154 6.21 7.35 -0.01
C GLY A 154 6.60 5.99 0.59
N LEU A 155 5.94 4.90 0.18
CA LEU A 155 6.34 3.55 0.61
C LEU A 155 7.69 3.11 0.04
N VAL A 156 8.01 3.47 -1.21
CA VAL A 156 9.31 3.18 -1.82
C VAL A 156 10.43 3.93 -1.10
N ASP A 157 10.25 5.23 -0.86
CA ASP A 157 11.25 6.05 -0.16
C ASP A 157 11.50 5.53 1.27
N GLU A 158 10.44 5.18 2.00
CA GLU A 158 10.54 4.59 3.33
C GLU A 158 11.23 3.20 3.28
N ALA A 159 10.91 2.36 2.30
CA ALA A 159 11.52 1.04 2.12
C ALA A 159 13.00 1.11 1.75
N GLU A 160 13.39 2.02 0.86
CA GLU A 160 14.79 2.25 0.50
C GLU A 160 15.59 2.73 1.71
N GLY A 161 15.03 3.63 2.53
CA GLY A 161 15.62 4.05 3.81
C GLY A 161 15.88 2.88 4.76
N CYS A 162 14.91 1.97 4.90
CA CYS A 162 15.06 0.74 5.70
C CYS A 162 16.21 -0.16 5.22
N LEU A 163 16.37 -0.31 3.90
CA LEU A 163 17.41 -1.17 3.31
C LEU A 163 18.81 -0.54 3.33
N GLU A 164 18.91 0.78 3.30
CA GLU A 164 20.19 1.50 3.45
C GLU A 164 20.68 1.53 4.91
N GLY A 165 19.95 0.93 5.86
CA GLY A 165 20.27 1.01 7.29
C GLY A 165 19.98 2.40 7.88
N ARG A 166 19.27 3.26 7.15
CA ARG A 166 18.67 4.48 7.71
C ARG A 166 17.36 4.09 8.39
N ASP A 167 17.47 3.34 9.49
CA ASP A 167 16.37 3.20 10.44
C ASP A 167 16.10 4.63 10.98
N LEU A 168 15.16 5.34 10.36
CA LEU A 168 14.62 6.58 10.88
C LEU A 168 13.91 6.24 12.18
N ALA A 169 14.69 6.28 13.27
CA ALA A 169 14.27 6.05 14.64
C ALA A 169 12.89 6.68 14.89
N ARG A 170 11.87 5.85 15.00
CA ARG A 170 10.58 6.22 15.57
C ARG A 170 10.23 5.27 16.70
N ASN A 171 10.59 5.76 17.89
CA ASN A 171 10.26 5.30 19.24
C ASN A 171 10.62 3.86 19.61
N PRO A 172 11.69 3.65 20.39
CA PRO A 172 11.66 2.57 21.36
C PRO A 172 10.57 2.90 22.38
N ILE A 173 9.61 1.99 22.57
CA ILE A 173 8.86 1.97 23.83
C ILE A 173 9.88 1.55 24.87
N ASP A 174 10.44 2.55 25.55
CA ASP A 174 11.31 2.38 26.69
C ASP A 174 10.47 1.91 27.89
N GLY A 175 10.92 0.85 28.55
CA GLY A 175 10.62 0.58 29.96
C GLY A 175 9.56 -0.47 30.31
N ALA A 176 10.01 -1.72 30.47
CA ALA A 176 9.87 -2.53 31.69
C ALA A 176 10.51 -3.89 31.38
N GLY A 177 11.75 -4.18 31.78
CA GLY A 177 12.25 -4.17 33.14
C GLY A 177 12.88 -5.53 33.36
N THR A 178 14.20 -5.60 33.22
CA THR A 178 15.02 -6.74 33.59
C THR A 178 14.81 -7.11 35.06
N GLY A 179 14.52 -8.38 35.30
CA GLY A 179 14.58 -8.99 36.63
C GLY A 179 14.99 -10.45 36.47
N GLU A 180 16.29 -10.69 36.35
CA GLU A 180 16.89 -12.01 36.52
C GLU A 180 16.73 -12.49 37.97
N SER A 181 16.30 -13.75 38.09
CA SER A 181 16.90 -14.81 38.90
C SER A 181 17.37 -14.48 40.32
N ARG A 182 16.63 -15.00 41.31
CA ARG A 182 17.20 -15.90 42.32
C ARG A 182 16.17 -16.89 42.84
#